data_AF-A0AAV2RMC8-F1
#
_entry.id   AF-A0AAV2RMC8-F1
#
_cell.length_a   1.000
_cell.length_b   1.000
_cell.length_c   1.000
_cell.angle_alpha   90.00
_cell.angle_beta   90.00
_cell.angle_gamma   90.00
#
_symmetry.space_group_name_H-M   'P 1'
#
loop_
_entity.id
_entity.type
_entity.pdbx_description
1 polymer ?
#
loop_
_entity_poly.entity_id
_entity_poly.type
_entity_poly.pdbx_seq_one_letter_code
_entity_poly.pdbx_strand_id
1 'polypeptide(L)'
;MHGISQFLPSGLRICGNYRHVFPAFNSYTYKFQVLANEIKAIENNRKYSTQIFYKYGVKSLYSINPLLPKFRNTSSAADATGKHVKRRSRKWKYVLGLGGLLGGIFFYYTSEDDDETDEPTSCGLRAPSKPSDITKDWIEYMLTEHENQNSKGSKVVVNSFDLSNAIKPGEGLNSQLYKIDVQARVQNVSEPKSTSLDKEYHVMVKMRTRSAMAEEMNKFIGSELKELTLYSDVILELNKFQKIYGGEFGIKVPSFLYGKFTNKESVLVIENLKPAGYKPHSIKCEIDLNHAKVVVENLAKLHAVSYSYNKSHNFLDKFPCYNSEGKMSWFNSLFNTVSLLDNAIKLLELKNDKDLKKLAIKIEKSKANLHKRLTDVVGDINSKKVLCLTHNDCHSSNLLFKYGEDNKGNQTIDDMQFVDWQMTNWDSPMMDLQYFFSGSTTREFRKAHLETLLEHYHSIFTQATTKMGTPVSHWTYEEFKEEYSRFEIYGFLRGLVMVQFVLSKLNELLQRDALTESEVNPRIRRMNSILCKYLWHKCYTSPNWEKMIIMNLNTLMLYSIRKEIVSGTNPILNDRILGLVLDADGQGLFEEDLSSVR
;
A
#
# COMPACT_ATOMS: atom_id res chain seq x y z
N MET A 1 -17.58 18.18 42.66
CA MET A 1 -17.58 19.54 42.06
C MET A 1 -16.60 20.50 42.76
N HIS A 2 -15.42 20.06 43.21
CA HIS A 2 -14.30 20.94 43.62
C HIS A 2 -12.99 20.20 43.29
N GLY A 3 -12.52 20.30 42.05
CA GLY A 3 -11.31 19.59 41.60
C GLY A 3 -11.06 19.54 40.09
N ILE A 4 -11.75 20.36 39.29
CA ILE A 4 -11.48 20.50 37.85
C ILE A 4 -11.56 21.99 37.51
N SER A 5 -10.51 22.75 37.84
CA SER A 5 -10.38 24.15 37.42
C SER A 5 -8.94 24.55 37.07
N GLN A 6 -8.08 23.60 36.69
CA GLN A 6 -6.68 23.91 36.33
C GLN A 6 -6.26 23.50 34.91
N PHE A 7 -7.20 23.14 34.02
CA PHE A 7 -6.89 22.80 32.62
C PHE A 7 -7.91 23.34 31.61
N LEU A 8 -8.33 24.61 31.74
CA LEU A 8 -9.08 25.29 30.68
C LEU A 8 -8.36 26.59 30.27
N PRO A 9 -8.07 26.80 28.97
CA PRO A 9 -7.61 28.08 28.45
C PRO A 9 -8.64 29.20 28.71
N SER A 10 -8.13 30.40 28.97
CA SER A 10 -8.87 31.62 29.26
C SER A 10 -9.82 32.00 28.10
N GLY A 11 -11.12 31.79 28.29
CA GLY A 11 -12.15 32.23 27.33
C GLY A 11 -13.58 31.80 27.62
N LEU A 12 -13.81 30.71 28.37
CA LEU A 12 -15.15 30.20 28.65
C LEU A 12 -15.69 30.69 30.01
N ARG A 13 -16.53 31.73 29.99
CA ARG A 13 -17.40 32.09 31.13
C ARG A 13 -18.64 31.20 31.11
N ILE A 14 -18.93 30.53 32.22
CA ILE A 14 -20.20 29.81 32.41
C ILE A 14 -21.24 30.82 32.89
N CYS A 15 -22.07 31.34 31.97
CA CYS A 15 -23.31 32.02 32.32
C CYS A 15 -24.44 30.97 32.36
N GLY A 16 -25.00 30.76 33.56
CA GLY A 16 -26.13 29.88 33.78
C GLY A 16 -27.46 30.53 33.39
N ASN A 17 -28.34 29.74 32.79
CA ASN A 17 -29.76 29.60 33.16
C ASN A 17 -30.50 28.82 32.08
N TYR A 18 -30.59 27.50 32.23
CA TYR A 18 -31.75 26.73 31.77
C TYR A 18 -31.96 25.56 32.74
N ARG A 19 -32.71 25.82 33.81
CA ARG A 19 -33.42 24.78 34.55
C ARG A 19 -34.54 24.31 33.64
N HIS A 20 -34.46 23.04 33.24
CA HIS A 20 -35.51 22.11 32.77
C HIS A 20 -34.91 21.27 31.64
N VAL A 21 -34.41 20.08 32.00
CA VAL A 21 -34.39 18.79 31.24
C VAL A 21 -33.34 17.89 31.91
N PHE A 22 -33.78 17.00 32.82
CA PHE A 22 -33.00 15.84 33.30
C PHE A 22 -34.00 14.74 33.66
N PRO A 23 -33.93 13.57 33.00
CA PRO A 23 -33.26 12.43 33.65
C PRO A 23 -32.33 11.58 32.76
N ALA A 24 -32.13 11.92 31.48
CA ALA A 24 -31.34 11.07 30.57
C ALA A 24 -29.82 11.15 30.78
N PHE A 25 -29.29 12.29 31.24
CA PHE A 25 -27.84 12.54 31.32
C PHE A 25 -27.11 11.74 32.42
N ASN A 26 -27.77 11.40 33.53
CA ASN A 26 -27.13 10.68 34.65
C ASN A 26 -26.78 9.22 34.31
N SER A 27 -27.44 8.60 33.33
CA SER A 27 -27.13 7.22 32.93
C SER A 27 -25.93 7.12 31.96
N TYR A 28 -25.63 8.19 31.22
CA TYR A 28 -24.54 8.22 30.24
C TYR A 28 -23.22 8.68 30.85
N THR A 29 -23.24 9.64 31.78
CA THR A 29 -22.04 9.98 32.57
C THR A 29 -21.59 8.80 33.42
N TYR A 30 -22.52 8.01 33.98
CA TYR A 30 -22.17 6.77 34.69
C TYR A 30 -21.47 5.75 33.77
N LYS A 31 -21.95 5.56 32.53
CA LYS A 31 -21.34 4.62 31.57
C LYS A 31 -19.98 5.08 31.03
N PHE A 32 -19.78 6.38 30.81
CA PHE A 32 -18.47 6.92 30.43
C PHE A 32 -17.46 6.89 31.59
N GLN A 33 -17.91 7.15 32.82
CA GLN A 33 -17.06 7.05 34.00
C GLN A 33 -16.66 5.58 34.26
N VAL A 34 -17.57 4.63 34.05
CA VAL A 34 -17.30 3.19 34.15
C VAL A 34 -16.29 2.76 33.09
N LEU A 35 -16.48 3.14 31.81
CA LEU A 35 -15.54 2.77 30.74
C LEU A 35 -14.15 3.40 30.94
N ALA A 36 -14.08 4.67 31.36
CA ALA A 36 -12.82 5.35 31.65
C ALA A 36 -12.11 4.77 32.89
N ASN A 37 -12.87 4.36 33.91
CA ASN A 37 -12.33 3.68 35.09
C ASN A 37 -11.91 2.23 34.77
N GLU A 38 -12.59 1.54 33.86
CA GLU A 38 -12.24 0.20 33.39
C GLU A 38 -10.98 0.23 32.51
N ILE A 39 -10.82 1.24 31.65
CA ILE A 39 -9.58 1.48 30.89
C ILE A 39 -8.41 1.80 31.83
N LYS A 40 -8.61 2.65 32.86
CA LYS A 40 -7.62 2.89 33.92
C LYS A 40 -7.33 1.64 34.77
N ALA A 41 -8.29 0.74 34.94
CA ALA A 41 -8.08 -0.52 35.66
C ALA A 41 -7.29 -1.54 34.81
N ILE A 42 -7.46 -1.53 33.49
CA ILE A 42 -6.68 -2.32 32.53
C ILE A 42 -5.22 -1.84 32.47
N GLU A 43 -5.00 -0.52 32.48
CA GLU A 43 -3.65 0.07 32.52
C GLU A 43 -2.88 -0.29 33.81
N ASN A 44 -3.60 -0.51 34.92
CA ASN A 44 -2.97 -0.74 36.23
C ASN A 44 -2.94 -2.20 36.69
N ASN A 45 -3.55 -3.17 35.99
CA ASN A 45 -3.63 -4.54 36.53
C ASN A 45 -3.69 -5.67 35.48
N ARG A 46 -2.59 -6.44 35.35
CA ARG A 46 -2.42 -7.56 34.39
C ARG A 46 -3.44 -8.70 34.53
N LYS A 47 -4.11 -8.86 35.67
CA LYS A 47 -5.07 -9.98 35.91
C LYS A 47 -6.49 -9.71 35.38
N TYR A 48 -6.89 -8.46 35.18
CA TYR A 48 -8.26 -8.09 34.80
C TYR A 48 -8.54 -8.18 33.30
N SER A 49 -7.51 -8.07 32.44
CA SER A 49 -7.65 -8.21 30.99
C SER A 49 -8.09 -9.63 30.58
N THR A 50 -7.62 -10.66 31.28
CA THR A 50 -7.90 -12.07 30.94
C THR A 50 -9.33 -12.50 31.30
N GLN A 51 -9.93 -11.95 32.36
CA GLN A 51 -11.28 -12.34 32.81
C GLN A 51 -12.41 -11.72 31.98
N ILE A 52 -12.24 -10.51 31.46
CA ILE A 52 -13.21 -9.89 30.53
C ILE A 52 -13.19 -10.63 29.17
N PHE A 53 -12.02 -11.12 28.74
CA PHE A 53 -11.87 -11.94 27.53
C PHE A 53 -12.72 -13.23 27.56
N TYR A 54 -12.82 -13.90 28.70
CA TYR A 54 -13.68 -15.09 28.85
C TYR A 54 -15.17 -14.77 28.86
N LYS A 55 -15.55 -13.59 29.38
CA LYS A 55 -16.96 -13.18 29.51
C LYS A 55 -17.56 -12.67 28.20
N TYR A 56 -16.77 -12.04 27.33
CA TYR A 56 -17.27 -11.44 26.08
C TYR A 56 -16.65 -12.01 24.79
N GLY A 57 -15.50 -12.69 24.84
CA GLY A 57 -14.81 -13.20 23.65
C GLY A 57 -15.30 -14.56 23.13
N VAL A 58 -15.96 -15.38 23.97
CA VAL A 58 -16.33 -16.77 23.61
C VAL A 58 -17.82 -16.93 23.25
N LYS A 59 -18.70 -16.01 23.67
CA LYS A 59 -20.16 -16.14 23.46
C LYS A 59 -20.69 -15.59 22.13
N SER A 60 -19.89 -14.90 21.31
CA SER A 60 -20.38 -14.34 20.02
C SER A 60 -20.10 -15.22 18.79
N LEU A 61 -19.39 -16.35 18.93
CA LEU A 61 -18.96 -17.17 17.79
C LEU A 61 -19.61 -18.57 17.69
N TYR A 62 -20.43 -18.98 18.67
CA TYR A 62 -21.17 -20.24 18.63
C TYR A 62 -22.61 -20.06 19.13
N SER A 63 -23.53 -19.63 18.26
CA SER A 63 -24.98 -19.99 18.29
C SER A 63 -25.84 -19.02 17.46
N ILE A 64 -25.99 -19.24 16.15
CA ILE A 64 -27.16 -18.72 15.41
C ILE A 64 -27.63 -19.76 14.38
N ASN A 65 -28.45 -20.73 14.82
CA ASN A 65 -29.78 -21.09 14.25
C ASN A 65 -30.32 -22.41 14.86
N PRO A 66 -31.65 -22.71 14.85
CA PRO A 66 -32.82 -21.85 14.64
C PRO A 66 -33.93 -22.11 15.70
N LEU A 67 -34.30 -21.12 16.53
CA LEU A 67 -35.55 -21.18 17.29
C LEU A 67 -36.14 -19.77 17.41
N LEU A 68 -36.97 -19.39 16.42
CA LEU A 68 -37.96 -18.35 16.60
C LEU A 68 -39.35 -18.91 16.24
N PRO A 69 -40.38 -18.72 17.09
CA PRO A 69 -41.72 -19.21 16.82
C PRO A 69 -42.35 -18.50 15.62
N LYS A 70 -43.01 -19.26 14.75
CA LYS A 70 -43.91 -18.75 13.71
C LYS A 70 -45.02 -17.92 14.39
N PHE A 71 -45.05 -16.62 14.15
CA PHE A 71 -46.28 -15.84 14.31
C PHE A 71 -46.88 -15.54 12.95
N ARG A 72 -48.13 -16.01 12.80
CA ARG A 72 -48.99 -15.97 11.63
C ARG A 72 -49.36 -14.53 11.25
N ASN A 73 -49.47 -14.31 9.95
CA ASN A 73 -50.25 -13.24 9.34
C ASN A 73 -51.71 -13.29 9.81
N THR A 74 -52.24 -12.18 10.29
CA THR A 74 -53.68 -11.86 10.22
C THR A 74 -53.88 -10.43 9.77
N SER A 75 -54.84 -10.28 8.88
CA SER A 75 -55.29 -9.12 8.14
C SER A 75 -56.13 -8.12 8.96
N SER A 76 -56.28 -6.92 8.36
CA SER A 76 -57.36 -5.93 8.51
C SER A 76 -57.64 -5.29 9.87
N ALA A 77 -57.36 -3.99 9.96
CA ALA A 77 -58.34 -2.99 10.41
C ALA A 77 -57.94 -1.64 9.78
N ALA A 78 -58.87 -1.06 9.02
CA ALA A 78 -58.76 0.30 8.52
C ALA A 78 -59.13 1.27 9.65
N ASP A 79 -58.38 2.34 9.81
CA ASP A 79 -58.78 3.47 10.64
C ASP A 79 -58.85 4.75 9.81
N ALA A 80 -59.96 5.46 9.99
CA ALA A 80 -60.50 6.47 9.09
C ALA A 80 -59.82 7.83 9.24
N THR A 81 -58.65 8.05 8.63
CA THR A 81 -58.07 9.42 8.48
C THR A 81 -57.28 9.69 7.19
N GLY A 82 -57.34 8.83 6.18
CA GLY A 82 -56.99 9.21 4.80
C GLY A 82 -55.61 9.87 4.58
N LYS A 83 -54.59 9.54 5.39
CA LYS A 83 -53.22 10.02 5.19
C LYS A 83 -52.28 8.86 4.84
N HIS A 84 -51.79 8.87 3.61
CA HIS A 84 -50.72 8.00 3.14
C HIS A 84 -49.44 8.22 3.96
N VAL A 85 -49.07 7.26 4.79
CA VAL A 85 -47.70 7.12 5.31
C VAL A 85 -47.04 5.96 4.57
N LYS A 86 -46.16 6.26 3.60
CA LYS A 86 -45.23 5.28 3.02
C LYS A 86 -44.30 4.78 4.13
N ARG A 87 -44.63 3.65 4.75
CA ARG A 87 -43.67 2.87 5.56
C ARG A 87 -42.60 2.31 4.63
N ARG A 88 -41.48 3.02 4.48
CA ARG A 88 -40.24 2.46 3.92
C ARG A 88 -39.70 1.44 4.93
N SER A 89 -39.76 0.15 4.59
CA SER A 89 -38.96 -0.88 5.28
C SER A 89 -37.48 -0.59 4.99
N ARG A 90 -36.77 -0.01 5.95
CA ARG A 90 -35.31 0.10 5.88
C ARG A 90 -34.73 -1.30 6.13
N LYS A 91 -34.27 -1.96 5.06
CA LYS A 91 -33.32 -3.07 5.18
C LYS A 91 -32.01 -2.48 5.72
N TRP A 92 -31.63 -2.87 6.93
CA TRP A 92 -30.32 -2.56 7.49
C TRP A 92 -29.29 -3.43 6.75
N LYS A 93 -28.44 -2.80 5.93
CA LYS A 93 -27.20 -3.42 5.45
C LYS A 93 -26.14 -3.10 6.49
N TYR A 94 -25.60 -4.13 7.14
CA TYR A 94 -24.36 -4.00 7.92
C TYR A 94 -23.22 -3.77 6.93
N VAL A 95 -22.54 -2.63 7.04
CA VAL A 95 -21.29 -2.35 6.33
C VAL A 95 -20.17 -2.85 7.24
N LEU A 96 -19.57 -3.98 6.89
CA LEU A 96 -18.33 -4.47 7.49
C LEU A 96 -17.18 -3.66 6.86
N GLY A 97 -16.94 -2.44 7.36
CA GLY A 97 -15.77 -1.64 6.98
C GLY A 97 -14.64 -1.79 8.00
N LEU A 98 -13.40 -1.56 7.56
CA LEU A 98 -12.19 -1.57 8.38
C LEU A 98 -12.25 -0.62 9.61
N GLY A 99 -13.08 0.43 9.55
CA GLY A 99 -13.35 1.30 10.70
C GLY A 99 -14.08 0.64 11.88
N GLY A 100 -14.70 -0.53 11.69
CA GLY A 100 -15.34 -1.30 12.78
C GLY A 100 -14.37 -2.08 13.66
N LEU A 101 -13.07 -2.10 13.33
CA LEU A 101 -12.12 -3.11 13.81
C LEU A 101 -11.24 -2.74 14.99
N LEU A 102 -11.39 -1.52 15.51
CA LEU A 102 -10.64 -1.06 16.68
C LEU A 102 -11.53 -0.67 17.86
N GLY A 103 -12.79 -1.12 17.83
CA GLY A 103 -13.76 -0.91 18.90
C GLY A 103 -15.16 -0.79 18.33
N GLY A 104 -15.90 -1.89 18.33
CA GLY A 104 -17.33 -1.83 18.10
C GLY A 104 -17.97 -0.98 19.20
N ILE A 105 -18.38 0.23 18.83
CA ILE A 105 -19.55 1.00 19.31
C ILE A 105 -19.56 2.30 18.49
N PHE A 106 -20.39 2.35 17.44
CA PHE A 106 -20.77 3.61 16.80
C PHE A 106 -21.99 4.15 17.55
N PHE A 107 -21.83 5.19 18.35
CA PHE A 107 -22.96 6.00 18.83
C PHE A 107 -22.98 7.33 18.09
N TYR A 108 -24.14 7.65 17.52
CA TYR A 108 -24.43 8.93 16.90
C TYR A 108 -24.40 10.04 17.96
N TYR A 109 -23.62 11.09 17.71
CA TYR A 109 -23.81 12.37 18.36
C TYR A 109 -23.57 13.50 17.35
N THR A 110 -24.54 14.40 17.26
CA THR A 110 -24.45 15.68 16.56
C THR A 110 -24.10 16.75 17.58
N SER A 111 -22.94 17.38 17.44
CA SER A 111 -22.73 18.73 17.97
C SER A 111 -22.28 19.64 16.84
N GLU A 112 -22.78 20.87 16.92
CA GLU A 112 -22.61 21.96 15.96
C GLU A 112 -21.19 22.54 16.03
N ASP A 113 -20.70 22.80 14.82
CA ASP A 113 -19.81 23.85 14.31
C ASP A 113 -18.58 24.32 15.08
N ASP A 114 -17.46 24.33 14.34
CA ASP A 114 -16.48 25.41 14.28
C ASP A 114 -15.74 25.26 12.94
N ASP A 115 -16.20 26.01 11.92
CA ASP A 115 -15.47 26.23 10.66
C ASP A 115 -14.43 27.34 10.91
N GLU A 116 -13.18 26.97 11.13
CA GLU A 116 -12.07 27.93 11.07
C GLU A 116 -11.79 28.28 9.60
N THR A 117 -12.01 29.55 9.27
CA THR A 117 -11.79 30.15 7.95
C THR A 117 -10.30 30.25 7.62
N ASP A 118 -9.90 29.64 6.50
CA ASP A 118 -8.52 29.66 5.96
C ASP A 118 -8.16 31.04 5.37
N GLU A 119 -6.98 31.56 5.72
CA GLU A 119 -6.30 32.62 4.95
C GLU A 119 -5.64 32.02 3.68
N PRO A 120 -5.81 32.64 2.50
CA PRO A 120 -5.22 32.14 1.27
C PRO A 120 -3.75 32.57 1.16
N THR A 121 -2.82 31.61 1.08
CA THR A 121 -1.43 31.89 0.68
C THR A 121 -1.03 31.14 -0.60
N SER A 122 -0.51 31.93 -1.53
CA SER A 122 0.17 31.64 -2.80
C SER A 122 -0.66 31.32 -4.05
N CYS A 123 -0.24 31.96 -5.15
CA CYS A 123 -0.83 31.99 -6.48
C CYS A 123 -0.82 30.60 -7.14
N GLY A 124 -1.96 29.90 -7.14
CA GLY A 124 -2.13 28.62 -7.82
C GLY A 124 -3.47 27.97 -7.48
N LEU A 125 -4.03 27.19 -8.41
CA LEU A 125 -5.23 26.41 -8.11
C LEU A 125 -4.93 25.31 -7.10
N ARG A 126 -5.89 25.03 -6.21
CA ARG A 126 -5.79 23.95 -5.23
C ARG A 126 -5.75 22.59 -5.94
N ALA A 127 -4.87 21.69 -5.49
CA ALA A 127 -4.82 20.33 -5.99
C ALA A 127 -6.13 19.58 -5.69
N PRO A 128 -6.58 18.71 -6.62
CA PRO A 128 -7.83 17.99 -6.48
C PRO A 128 -7.76 16.99 -5.32
N SER A 129 -8.86 16.89 -4.58
CA SER A 129 -9.01 15.95 -3.46
C SER A 129 -10.13 14.91 -3.70
N LYS A 130 -10.92 15.11 -4.75
CA LYS A 130 -11.97 14.23 -5.30
C LYS A 130 -12.03 14.43 -6.81
N PRO A 131 -12.65 13.47 -7.54
CA PRO A 131 -12.88 13.59 -8.98
C PRO A 131 -13.55 14.90 -9.41
N SER A 132 -14.54 15.37 -8.63
CA SER A 132 -15.24 16.61 -8.97
C SER A 132 -14.37 17.87 -8.88
N ASP A 133 -13.19 17.79 -8.25
CA ASP A 133 -12.23 18.90 -8.19
C ASP A 133 -11.35 18.97 -9.45
N ILE A 134 -11.37 17.93 -10.30
CA ILE A 134 -10.66 17.91 -11.58
C ILE A 134 -11.51 18.69 -12.61
N THR A 135 -11.33 20.00 -12.63
CA THR A 135 -12.03 20.92 -13.54
C THR A 135 -11.21 21.23 -14.78
N LYS A 136 -11.86 21.78 -15.81
CA LYS A 136 -11.18 22.30 -17.00
C LYS A 136 -10.06 23.29 -16.62
N ASP A 137 -10.35 24.25 -15.74
CA ASP A 137 -9.40 25.28 -15.31
C ASP A 137 -8.17 24.66 -14.62
N TRP A 138 -8.38 23.62 -13.81
CA TRP A 138 -7.27 22.92 -13.17
C TRP A 138 -6.42 22.16 -14.19
N ILE A 139 -7.04 21.51 -15.17
CA ILE A 139 -6.34 20.83 -16.27
C ILE A 139 -5.52 21.83 -17.09
N GLU A 140 -6.11 22.96 -17.48
CA GLU A 140 -5.41 24.03 -18.20
C GLU A 140 -4.22 24.57 -17.41
N TYR A 141 -4.39 24.80 -16.10
CA TYR A 141 -3.31 25.22 -15.22
C TYR A 141 -2.17 24.20 -15.18
N MET A 142 -2.45 22.92 -14.86
CA MET A 142 -1.39 21.92 -14.74
C MET A 142 -0.64 21.67 -16.05
N LEU A 143 -1.34 21.65 -17.20
CA LEU A 143 -0.72 21.45 -18.51
C LEU A 143 0.07 22.68 -18.94
N THR A 144 -0.40 23.88 -18.58
CA THR A 144 0.35 25.12 -18.81
C THR A 144 1.65 25.11 -18.02
N GLU A 145 1.63 24.72 -16.75
CA GLU A 145 2.86 24.58 -15.94
C GLU A 145 3.83 23.57 -16.58
N HIS A 146 3.32 22.42 -17.03
CA HIS A 146 4.12 21.41 -17.71
C HIS A 146 4.78 21.92 -19.00
N GLU A 147 4.01 22.54 -19.91
CA GLU A 147 4.55 23.06 -21.18
C GLU A 147 5.57 24.17 -20.94
N ASN A 148 5.40 24.98 -19.88
CA ASN A 148 6.34 26.04 -19.52
C ASN A 148 7.71 25.53 -19.04
N GLN A 149 7.81 24.28 -18.59
CA GLN A 149 9.11 23.66 -18.27
C GLN A 149 9.97 23.46 -19.54
N ASN A 150 9.32 23.28 -20.69
CA ASN A 150 9.98 23.04 -21.97
C ASN A 150 10.04 24.30 -22.86
N SER A 151 8.98 25.12 -22.84
CA SER A 151 8.86 26.32 -23.65
C SER A 151 8.19 27.44 -22.84
N LYS A 152 9.01 28.37 -22.33
CA LYS A 152 8.53 29.51 -21.53
C LYS A 152 7.53 30.37 -22.30
N GLY A 153 6.45 30.77 -21.62
CA GLY A 153 5.37 31.55 -22.21
C GLY A 153 4.27 30.70 -22.85
N SER A 154 4.35 29.38 -22.74
CA SER A 154 3.28 28.49 -23.19
C SER A 154 2.02 28.69 -22.36
N LYS A 155 0.86 28.63 -23.02
CA LYS A 155 -0.46 28.56 -22.43
C LYS A 155 -1.25 27.45 -23.10
N VAL A 156 -1.87 26.61 -22.28
CA VAL A 156 -2.72 25.52 -22.75
C VAL A 156 -4.18 25.92 -22.62
N VAL A 157 -4.94 25.75 -23.70
CA VAL A 157 -6.40 25.93 -23.74
C VAL A 157 -7.03 24.57 -24.03
N VAL A 158 -7.84 24.08 -23.10
CA VAL A 158 -8.48 22.77 -23.21
C VAL A 158 -9.76 22.90 -24.03
N ASN A 159 -9.87 22.10 -25.09
CA ASN A 159 -11.07 22.03 -25.92
C ASN A 159 -12.10 21.10 -25.29
N SER A 160 -11.65 19.90 -24.93
CA SER A 160 -12.46 18.85 -24.30
C SER A 160 -11.58 17.95 -23.43
N PHE A 161 -12.18 17.29 -22.45
CA PHE A 161 -11.52 16.23 -21.70
C PHE A 161 -12.51 15.15 -21.27
N ASP A 162 -12.03 13.90 -21.17
CA ASP A 162 -12.76 12.78 -20.59
C ASP A 162 -12.08 12.36 -19.28
N LEU A 163 -12.87 12.13 -18.23
CA LEU A 163 -12.40 11.68 -16.92
C LEU A 163 -13.03 10.33 -16.59
N SER A 164 -12.20 9.32 -16.37
CA SER A 164 -12.65 7.97 -16.03
C SER A 164 -11.76 7.32 -14.96
N ASN A 165 -12.27 6.28 -14.29
CA ASN A 165 -11.44 5.47 -13.40
C ASN A 165 -10.39 4.74 -14.23
N ALA A 166 -9.11 4.85 -13.84
CA ALA A 166 -8.03 4.26 -14.62
C ALA A 166 -7.91 2.74 -14.47
N ILE A 167 -8.50 2.21 -13.40
CA ILE A 167 -8.39 0.82 -12.99
C ILE A 167 -9.78 0.20 -12.74
N LYS A 168 -9.94 -1.08 -13.09
CA LYS A 168 -11.15 -1.85 -12.75
C LYS A 168 -11.14 -2.19 -11.25
N PRO A 169 -12.32 -2.39 -10.61
CA PRO A 169 -12.36 -2.95 -9.25
C PRO A 169 -11.60 -4.28 -9.19
N GLY A 170 -10.53 -4.36 -8.40
CA GLY A 170 -9.63 -5.52 -8.27
C GLY A 170 -8.20 -5.30 -8.72
N GLU A 171 -7.87 -4.18 -9.39
CA GLU A 171 -6.49 -3.83 -9.78
C GLU A 171 -6.04 -2.54 -9.02
N GLY A 172 -4.82 -2.51 -8.48
CA GLY A 172 -4.25 -1.38 -7.70
C GLY A 172 -4.63 -1.31 -6.20
N LEU A 173 -3.64 -1.34 -5.30
CA LEU A 173 -3.85 -1.52 -3.86
C LEU A 173 -4.07 -0.22 -3.04
N ASN A 174 -3.39 0.88 -3.40
CA ASN A 174 -3.09 1.93 -2.40
C ASN A 174 -3.43 3.39 -2.80
N SER A 175 -4.10 3.64 -3.93
CA SER A 175 -4.49 5.01 -4.32
C SER A 175 -5.69 5.06 -5.25
N GLN A 176 -6.38 6.21 -5.26
CA GLN A 176 -7.40 6.47 -6.28
C GLN A 176 -6.72 6.97 -7.55
N LEU A 177 -6.89 6.22 -8.63
CA LEU A 177 -6.21 6.48 -9.90
C LEU A 177 -7.25 6.78 -10.98
N TYR A 178 -7.17 7.98 -11.54
CA TYR A 178 -8.06 8.45 -12.59
C TYR A 178 -7.27 8.66 -13.88
N LYS A 179 -7.89 8.34 -15.01
CA LYS A 179 -7.36 8.62 -16.34
C LYS A 179 -8.04 9.89 -16.84
N ILE A 180 -7.25 10.77 -17.46
CA ILE A 180 -7.77 11.92 -18.20
C ILE A 180 -7.23 11.88 -19.62
N ASP A 181 -8.12 11.92 -20.60
CA ASP A 181 -7.79 12.17 -22.00
C ASP A 181 -8.16 13.62 -22.33
N VAL A 182 -7.19 14.42 -22.79
CA VAL A 182 -7.36 15.87 -23.01
C VAL A 182 -7.04 16.21 -24.45
N GLN A 183 -7.96 16.91 -25.12
CA GLN A 183 -7.68 17.60 -26.38
C GLN A 183 -7.48 19.08 -26.08
N ALA A 184 -6.31 19.61 -26.40
CA ALA A 184 -5.97 20.99 -26.07
C ALA A 184 -5.18 21.67 -27.19
N ARG A 185 -5.13 22.99 -27.12
CA ARG A 185 -4.32 23.85 -27.97
C ARG A 185 -3.25 24.54 -27.14
N VAL A 186 -2.00 24.39 -27.54
CA VAL A 186 -0.84 25.06 -26.94
C VAL A 186 -0.53 26.32 -27.74
N GLN A 187 -0.39 27.44 -27.06
CA GLN A 187 -0.07 28.75 -27.65
C GLN A 187 1.10 29.37 -26.91
N ASN A 188 2.05 29.97 -27.63
CA ASN A 188 3.07 30.78 -26.98
C ASN A 188 2.57 32.22 -26.88
N VAL A 189 2.29 32.68 -25.66
CA VAL A 189 1.76 34.02 -25.39
C VAL A 189 2.88 35.08 -25.46
N SER A 190 4.13 34.69 -25.24
CA SER A 190 5.31 35.56 -25.40
C SER A 190 5.61 35.86 -26.87
N GLU A 191 5.16 35.01 -27.79
CA GLU A 191 5.32 35.16 -29.23
C GLU A 191 3.96 35.05 -29.94
N PRO A 192 3.15 36.12 -30.00
CA PRO A 192 1.77 36.06 -30.51
C PRO A 192 1.63 35.64 -31.99
N LYS A 193 2.73 35.66 -32.75
CA LYS A 193 2.81 35.20 -34.15
C LYS A 193 3.16 33.71 -34.27
N SER A 194 3.47 33.05 -33.16
CA SER A 194 3.74 31.62 -33.09
C SER A 194 2.48 30.82 -33.44
N THR A 195 2.65 29.76 -34.23
CA THR A 195 1.54 28.89 -34.64
C THR A 195 1.03 28.11 -33.44
N SER A 196 -0.27 28.19 -33.15
CA SER A 196 -0.88 27.36 -32.13
C SER A 196 -0.84 25.89 -32.53
N LEU A 197 -0.49 25.00 -31.60
CA LEU A 197 -0.38 23.57 -31.84
C LEU A 197 -1.49 22.82 -31.11
N ASP A 198 -2.30 22.07 -31.84
CA ASP A 198 -3.25 21.14 -31.22
C ASP A 198 -2.48 19.89 -30.73
N LYS A 199 -2.70 19.51 -29.47
CA LYS A 199 -2.05 18.37 -28.80
C LYS A 199 -3.08 17.53 -28.06
N GLU A 200 -2.81 16.23 -27.98
CA GLU A 200 -3.54 15.29 -27.13
C GLU A 200 -2.66 14.90 -25.94
N TYR A 201 -3.24 14.89 -24.74
CA TYR A 201 -2.59 14.43 -23.53
C TYR A 201 -3.37 13.25 -22.96
N HIS A 202 -2.64 12.18 -22.63
CA HIS A 202 -3.19 11.03 -21.93
C HIS A 202 -2.47 10.92 -20.59
N VAL A 203 -3.19 11.18 -19.50
CA VAL A 203 -2.56 11.32 -18.18
C VAL A 203 -3.27 10.46 -17.14
N MET A 204 -2.51 10.13 -16.10
CA MET A 204 -2.94 9.41 -14.92
C MET A 204 -2.81 10.34 -13.72
N VAL A 205 -3.89 10.53 -12.99
CA VAL A 205 -3.95 11.36 -11.79
C VAL A 205 -4.10 10.46 -10.58
N LYS A 206 -3.06 10.43 -9.75
CA LYS A 206 -3.02 9.75 -8.45
C LYS A 206 -3.31 10.78 -7.36
N MET A 207 -4.38 10.57 -6.60
CA MET A 207 -4.77 11.42 -5.48
C MET A 207 -4.68 10.65 -4.16
N ARG A 208 -4.49 11.40 -3.07
CA ARG A 208 -4.50 10.87 -1.70
C ARG A 208 -5.70 9.95 -1.45
N THR A 209 -5.42 8.77 -0.89
CA THR A 209 -6.47 7.85 -0.44
C THR A 209 -7.35 8.52 0.62
N ARG A 210 -8.65 8.23 0.57
CA ARG A 210 -9.62 8.73 1.57
C ARG A 210 -9.83 7.76 2.72
N SER A 211 -9.19 6.60 2.68
CA SER A 211 -9.22 5.67 3.80
C SER A 211 -8.32 6.17 4.92
N ALA A 212 -8.90 6.36 6.10
CA ALA A 212 -8.19 6.91 7.25
C ALA A 212 -6.98 6.05 7.66
N MET A 213 -7.08 4.73 7.55
CA MET A 213 -5.98 3.82 7.86
C MET A 213 -4.87 3.89 6.82
N ALA A 214 -5.22 3.80 5.53
CA ALA A 214 -4.24 3.87 4.46
C ALA A 214 -3.55 5.25 4.38
N GLU A 215 -4.27 6.33 4.71
CA GLU A 215 -3.72 7.67 4.79
C GLU A 215 -2.65 7.77 5.90
N GLU A 216 -2.93 7.29 7.11
CA GLU A 216 -1.95 7.33 8.20
C GLU A 216 -0.74 6.40 7.94
N MET A 217 -0.99 5.25 7.30
CA MET A 217 0.07 4.36 6.83
C MET A 217 0.98 5.07 5.81
N ASN A 218 0.40 5.72 4.80
CA ASN A 218 1.12 6.47 3.77
C ASN A 218 1.93 7.63 4.37
N LYS A 219 1.36 8.38 5.31
CA LYS A 219 2.08 9.43 6.05
C LYS A 219 3.25 8.87 6.85
N PHE A 220 3.07 7.71 7.49
CA PHE A 220 4.11 7.10 8.30
C PHE A 220 5.34 6.68 7.49
N ILE A 221 5.12 6.03 6.34
CA ILE A 221 6.23 5.60 5.45
C ILE A 221 6.68 6.68 4.46
N GLY A 222 5.94 7.80 4.37
CA GLY A 222 6.22 8.92 3.47
C GLY A 222 5.98 8.60 1.99
N SER A 223 5.05 7.69 1.68
CA SER A 223 4.89 7.11 0.33
C SER A 223 4.57 8.14 -0.75
N GLU A 224 3.64 9.05 -0.50
CA GLU A 224 3.25 10.11 -1.44
C GLU A 224 4.40 11.07 -1.79
N LEU A 225 5.21 11.44 -0.79
CA LEU A 225 6.38 12.29 -0.98
C LEU A 225 7.45 11.56 -1.79
N LYS A 226 7.77 10.32 -1.39
CA LYS A 226 8.76 9.48 -2.07
C LYS A 226 8.44 9.26 -3.54
N GLU A 227 7.18 8.96 -3.85
CA GLU A 227 6.75 8.74 -5.22
C GLU A 227 6.78 10.03 -6.04
N LEU A 228 6.28 11.14 -5.48
CA LEU A 228 6.36 12.45 -6.15
C LEU A 228 7.81 12.83 -6.46
N THR A 229 8.69 12.81 -5.45
CA THR A 229 10.12 13.14 -5.58
C THR A 229 10.83 12.22 -6.58
N LEU A 230 10.40 10.97 -6.70
CA LEU A 230 10.98 10.04 -7.66
C LEU A 230 10.75 10.51 -9.10
N TYR A 231 9.48 10.81 -9.42
CA TYR A 231 9.07 11.26 -10.75
C TYR A 231 9.56 12.68 -11.06
N SER A 232 9.49 13.60 -10.10
CA SER A 232 9.86 15.01 -10.32
C SER A 232 11.37 15.22 -10.40
N ASP A 233 12.16 14.51 -9.58
CA ASP A 233 13.57 14.86 -9.37
C ASP A 233 14.52 13.67 -9.58
N VAL A 234 14.30 12.55 -8.87
CA VAL A 234 15.31 11.47 -8.78
C VAL A 234 15.62 10.87 -10.14
N ILE A 235 14.61 10.46 -10.90
CA ILE A 235 14.84 9.80 -12.19
C ILE A 235 15.49 10.76 -13.19
N LEU A 236 15.14 12.05 -13.16
CA LEU A 236 15.80 13.07 -13.98
C LEU A 236 17.28 13.19 -13.62
N GLU A 237 17.62 13.27 -12.34
CA GLU A 237 18.99 13.40 -11.87
C GLU A 237 19.84 12.16 -12.16
N LEU A 238 19.31 10.96 -11.90
CA LEU A 238 19.98 9.70 -12.22
C LEU A 238 20.20 9.54 -13.73
N ASN A 239 19.22 9.93 -14.56
CA ASN A 239 19.36 9.89 -16.01
C ASN A 239 20.34 10.94 -16.54
N LYS A 240 20.41 12.14 -15.96
CA LYS A 240 21.45 13.12 -16.29
C LYS A 240 22.83 12.58 -15.94
N PHE A 241 22.98 11.97 -14.77
CA PHE A 241 24.24 11.38 -14.32
C PHE A 241 24.74 10.29 -15.27
N GLN A 242 23.92 9.27 -15.55
CA GLN A 242 24.34 8.14 -16.40
C GLN A 242 24.61 8.58 -17.86
N LYS A 243 23.96 9.65 -18.34
CA LYS A 243 24.24 10.24 -19.67
C LYS A 243 25.67 10.76 -19.80
N ILE A 244 26.31 11.20 -18.72
CA ILE A 244 27.73 11.61 -18.71
C ILE A 244 28.64 10.43 -19.10
N TYR A 245 28.19 9.20 -18.84
CA TYR A 245 28.91 7.95 -19.13
C TYR A 245 28.39 7.21 -20.37
N GLY A 246 27.74 7.92 -21.28
CA GLY A 246 27.31 7.39 -22.59
C GLY A 246 25.82 7.03 -22.70
N GLY A 247 25.04 7.09 -21.62
CA GLY A 247 23.58 7.06 -21.73
C GLY A 247 22.91 5.68 -21.84
N GLU A 248 23.68 4.59 -21.82
CA GLU A 248 23.20 3.21 -22.06
C GLU A 248 22.33 2.63 -20.93
N PHE A 249 22.41 3.18 -19.71
CA PHE A 249 21.72 2.66 -18.53
C PHE A 249 20.55 3.57 -18.12
N GLY A 250 19.89 4.18 -19.10
CA GLY A 250 18.74 5.05 -18.86
C GLY A 250 17.63 4.31 -18.13
N ILE A 251 17.11 4.93 -17.07
CA ILE A 251 15.97 4.45 -16.29
C ILE A 251 14.70 5.04 -16.91
N LYS A 252 13.78 4.17 -17.31
CA LYS A 252 12.51 4.57 -17.94
C LYS A 252 11.37 4.51 -16.94
N VAL A 253 10.63 5.61 -16.85
CA VAL A 253 9.40 5.76 -16.06
C VAL A 253 8.42 6.62 -16.86
N PRO A 254 7.10 6.53 -16.58
CA PRO A 254 6.12 7.43 -17.17
C PRO A 254 6.54 8.89 -17.00
N SER A 255 6.36 9.72 -18.02
CA SER A 255 6.72 11.13 -17.92
C SER A 255 5.97 11.81 -16.77
N PHE A 256 6.69 12.61 -15.97
CA PHE A 256 6.10 13.49 -14.98
C PHE A 256 5.51 14.72 -15.65
N LEU A 257 4.25 15.06 -15.32
CA LEU A 257 3.61 16.27 -15.84
C LEU A 257 3.41 17.32 -14.74
N TYR A 258 2.84 16.91 -13.62
CA TYR A 258 2.52 17.82 -12.53
C TYR A 258 2.49 17.06 -11.20
N GLY A 259 2.81 17.75 -10.12
CA GLY A 259 2.64 17.19 -8.79
C GLY A 259 2.72 18.24 -7.72
N LYS A 260 1.98 18.01 -6.63
CA LYS A 260 1.95 18.90 -5.47
C LYS A 260 1.83 18.05 -4.22
N PHE A 261 2.69 18.30 -3.24
CA PHE A 261 2.64 17.63 -1.95
C PHE A 261 2.80 18.65 -0.82
N THR A 262 1.77 18.75 0.01
CA THR A 262 1.73 19.52 1.26
C THR A 262 0.98 18.71 2.32
N ASN A 263 0.91 19.25 3.54
CA ASN A 263 0.09 18.65 4.60
C ASN A 263 -1.40 18.52 4.20
N LYS A 264 -1.90 19.43 3.35
CA LYS A 264 -3.31 19.48 2.93
C LYS A 264 -3.56 18.92 1.51
N GLU A 265 -2.55 18.85 0.66
CA GLU A 265 -2.67 18.53 -0.76
C GLU A 265 -1.70 17.40 -1.15
N SER A 266 -2.18 16.43 -1.90
CA SER A 266 -1.31 15.44 -2.56
C SER A 266 -1.93 15.02 -3.88
N VAL A 267 -1.23 15.35 -4.96
CA VAL A 267 -1.57 14.92 -6.32
C VAL A 267 -0.28 14.63 -7.08
N LEU A 268 -0.29 13.55 -7.86
CA LEU A 268 0.73 13.20 -8.82
C LEU A 268 0.05 12.96 -10.17
N VAL A 269 0.54 13.64 -11.20
CA VAL A 269 0.07 13.53 -12.58
C VAL A 269 1.22 13.06 -13.44
N ILE A 270 1.07 11.86 -14.00
CA ILE A 270 2.05 11.22 -14.87
C ILE A 270 1.41 10.80 -16.19
N GLU A 271 2.23 10.51 -17.18
CA GLU A 271 1.79 10.00 -18.47
C GLU A 271 1.01 8.68 -18.31
N ASN A 272 -0.08 8.56 -19.06
CA ASN A 272 -0.73 7.28 -19.27
C ASN A 272 -0.06 6.53 -20.42
N LEU A 273 0.61 5.43 -20.13
CA LEU A 273 1.31 4.63 -21.13
C LEU A 273 0.40 3.70 -21.96
N LYS A 274 -0.88 3.52 -21.58
CA LYS A 274 -1.80 2.63 -22.32
C LYS A 274 -1.94 3.01 -23.81
N PRO A 275 -2.15 4.29 -24.17
CA PRO A 275 -2.19 4.72 -25.58
C PRO A 275 -0.88 4.51 -26.33
N ALA A 276 0.27 4.53 -25.63
CA ALA A 276 1.58 4.22 -26.21
C ALA A 276 1.84 2.72 -26.44
N GLY A 277 0.83 1.87 -26.20
CA GLY A 277 0.86 0.42 -26.44
C GLY A 277 1.36 -0.40 -25.26
N TYR A 278 1.66 0.21 -24.10
CA TYR A 278 2.07 -0.53 -22.91
C TYR A 278 0.89 -1.25 -22.26
N LYS A 279 1.15 -2.46 -21.79
CA LYS A 279 0.16 -3.33 -21.14
C LYS A 279 0.73 -3.85 -19.81
N PRO A 280 -0.06 -3.83 -18.72
CA PRO A 280 0.36 -4.46 -17.48
C PRO A 280 0.44 -5.97 -17.66
N HIS A 281 1.43 -6.62 -17.02
CA HIS A 281 1.42 -8.07 -16.91
C HIS A 281 0.36 -8.49 -15.90
N SER A 282 -0.45 -9.51 -16.26
CA SER A 282 -1.49 -9.97 -15.35
C SER A 282 -0.87 -10.63 -14.13
N ILE A 283 -1.36 -10.26 -12.95
CA ILE A 283 -0.85 -10.82 -11.71
C ILE A 283 -1.16 -12.30 -11.50
N LYS A 284 -2.17 -12.80 -12.22
CA LYS A 284 -2.58 -14.21 -12.22
C LYS A 284 -1.76 -15.04 -13.21
N CYS A 285 -1.08 -14.38 -14.15
CA CYS A 285 -0.26 -15.05 -15.13
C CYS A 285 1.18 -15.14 -14.63
N GLU A 286 1.81 -16.28 -14.90
CA GLU A 286 3.23 -16.46 -14.67
C GLU A 286 4.03 -15.53 -15.59
N ILE A 287 5.14 -15.02 -15.08
CA ILE A 287 6.12 -14.32 -15.91
C ILE A 287 6.99 -15.37 -16.61
N ASP A 288 7.18 -15.24 -17.92
CA ASP A 288 8.08 -16.11 -18.66
C ASP A 288 9.54 -15.62 -18.57
N LEU A 289 10.46 -16.41 -19.12
CA LEU A 289 11.89 -16.13 -19.05
C LEU A 289 12.28 -14.83 -19.76
N ASN A 290 11.63 -14.49 -20.88
CA ASN A 290 11.95 -13.29 -21.66
C ASN A 290 11.54 -12.03 -20.88
N HIS A 291 10.34 -12.05 -20.30
CA HIS A 291 9.88 -10.98 -19.42
C HIS A 291 10.77 -10.86 -18.19
N ALA A 292 11.10 -11.98 -17.52
CA ALA A 292 11.93 -11.95 -16.33
C ALA A 292 13.33 -11.38 -16.60
N LYS A 293 13.95 -11.71 -17.76
CA LYS A 293 15.23 -11.11 -18.19
C LYS A 293 15.14 -9.58 -18.28
N VAL A 294 14.12 -9.07 -18.96
CA VAL A 294 13.91 -7.62 -19.10
C VAL A 294 13.69 -6.95 -17.74
N VAL A 295 12.96 -7.61 -16.82
CA VAL A 295 12.72 -7.06 -15.47
C VAL A 295 14.02 -6.99 -14.67
N VAL A 296 14.80 -8.09 -14.60
CA VAL A 296 16.05 -8.08 -13.84
C VAL A 296 17.09 -7.16 -14.45
N GLU A 297 17.11 -7.00 -15.77
CA GLU A 297 17.97 -6.02 -16.45
C GLU A 297 17.61 -4.58 -16.04
N ASN A 298 16.31 -4.23 -16.01
CA ASN A 298 15.88 -2.90 -15.60
C ASN A 298 16.11 -2.64 -14.10
N LEU A 299 15.93 -3.64 -13.24
CA LEU A 299 16.34 -3.56 -11.83
C LEU A 299 17.85 -3.34 -11.71
N ALA A 300 18.67 -4.10 -12.44
CA ALA A 300 20.13 -3.96 -12.42
C ALA A 300 20.56 -2.55 -12.83
N LYS A 301 19.94 -1.97 -13.87
CA LYS A 301 20.19 -0.58 -14.29
C LYS A 301 19.83 0.42 -13.20
N LEU A 302 18.63 0.33 -12.63
CA LEU A 302 18.18 1.20 -11.53
C LEU A 302 19.16 1.15 -10.34
N HIS A 303 19.52 -0.05 -9.91
CA HIS A 303 20.38 -0.27 -8.77
C HIS A 303 21.81 0.22 -9.04
N ALA A 304 22.38 -0.09 -10.22
CA ALA A 304 23.73 0.32 -10.57
C ALA A 304 23.85 1.84 -10.71
N VAL A 305 22.91 2.49 -11.40
CA VAL A 305 22.95 3.95 -11.61
C VAL A 305 22.81 4.69 -10.28
N SER A 306 21.87 4.29 -9.43
CA SER A 306 21.68 4.93 -8.12
C SER A 306 22.86 4.67 -7.17
N TYR A 307 23.42 3.45 -7.17
CA TYR A 307 24.65 3.13 -6.44
C TYR A 307 25.82 4.03 -6.88
N SER A 308 26.08 4.12 -8.18
CA SER A 308 27.16 4.92 -8.75
C SER A 308 26.98 6.41 -8.49
N TYR A 309 25.74 6.91 -8.60
CA TYR A 309 25.40 8.29 -8.25
C TYR A 309 25.75 8.59 -6.79
N ASN A 310 25.40 7.70 -5.87
CA ASN A 310 25.67 7.88 -4.44
C ASN A 310 27.17 7.99 -4.13
N LYS A 311 28.05 7.33 -4.89
CA LYS A 311 29.51 7.42 -4.67
C LYS A 311 30.10 8.81 -4.90
N SER A 312 29.43 9.65 -5.69
CA SER A 312 29.92 10.98 -6.06
C SER A 312 29.04 12.12 -5.53
N HIS A 313 27.75 11.86 -5.27
CA HIS A 313 26.78 12.91 -4.96
C HIS A 313 26.08 12.76 -3.60
N ASN A 314 26.32 11.65 -2.88
CA ASN A 314 25.61 11.28 -1.66
C ASN A 314 24.08 11.36 -1.80
N PHE A 315 23.47 10.26 -2.23
CA PHE A 315 22.05 10.21 -2.59
C PHE A 315 21.13 10.68 -1.46
N LEU A 316 21.41 10.28 -0.21
CA LEU A 316 20.55 10.59 0.93
C LEU A 316 20.68 12.03 1.43
N ASP A 317 21.79 12.73 1.16
CA ASP A 317 21.91 14.16 1.48
C ASP A 317 20.96 14.98 0.59
N LYS A 318 20.87 14.60 -0.70
CA LYS A 318 19.99 15.27 -1.66
C LYS A 318 18.53 14.83 -1.52
N PHE A 319 18.30 13.55 -1.22
CA PHE A 319 16.97 12.95 -1.15
C PHE A 319 16.74 12.24 0.20
N PRO A 320 16.63 12.98 1.31
CA PRO A 320 16.53 12.40 2.65
C PRO A 320 15.24 11.61 2.89
N CYS A 321 14.19 11.82 2.08
CA CYS A 321 12.92 11.10 2.21
C CYS A 321 13.04 9.58 1.98
N TYR A 322 14.11 9.11 1.34
CA TYR A 322 14.40 7.68 1.15
C TYR A 322 15.22 7.06 2.29
N ASN A 323 15.64 7.86 3.27
CA ASN A 323 16.09 7.32 4.55
C ASN A 323 14.88 7.10 5.45
N SER A 324 14.47 5.84 5.59
CA SER A 324 13.29 5.50 6.39
C SER A 324 13.51 5.55 7.90
N GLU A 325 14.75 5.73 8.38
CA GLU A 325 15.09 5.71 9.82
C GLU A 325 14.52 4.49 10.56
N GLY A 326 14.47 3.34 9.89
CA GLY A 326 13.89 2.10 10.45
C GLY A 326 12.37 2.00 10.37
N LYS A 327 11.63 3.04 9.94
CA LYS A 327 10.17 3.00 9.74
C LYS A 327 9.77 1.96 8.71
N MET A 328 10.52 1.82 7.61
CA MET A 328 10.26 0.77 6.60
C MET A 328 10.57 -0.62 7.15
N SER A 329 11.62 -0.75 7.96
CA SER A 329 11.92 -2.01 8.64
C SER A 329 10.80 -2.41 9.61
N TRP A 330 10.32 -1.46 10.43
CA TRP A 330 9.17 -1.67 11.31
C TRP A 330 7.90 -1.99 10.53
N PHE A 331 7.62 -1.26 9.46
CA PHE A 331 6.48 -1.53 8.57
C PHE A 331 6.53 -2.95 8.01
N ASN A 332 7.70 -3.35 7.47
CA ASN A 332 7.91 -4.71 6.99
C ASN A 332 7.71 -5.72 8.12
N SER A 333 8.27 -5.48 9.30
CA SER A 333 8.09 -6.31 10.49
C SER A 333 6.62 -6.46 10.89
N LEU A 334 5.84 -5.38 10.89
CA LEU A 334 4.41 -5.38 11.19
C LEU A 334 3.65 -6.30 10.22
N PHE A 335 3.84 -6.14 8.91
CA PHE A 335 3.16 -6.99 7.94
C PHE A 335 3.66 -8.44 7.93
N ASN A 336 4.92 -8.66 8.31
CA ASN A 336 5.48 -10.00 8.47
C ASN A 336 4.98 -10.69 9.76
N THR A 337 4.69 -9.93 10.83
CA THR A 337 4.13 -10.43 12.10
C THR A 337 2.62 -10.61 12.05
N VAL A 338 1.93 -9.92 11.12
CA VAL A 338 0.57 -10.25 10.67
C VAL A 338 0.57 -11.53 9.81
N SER A 339 1.43 -12.48 10.17
CA SER A 339 1.93 -13.51 9.31
C SER A 339 0.83 -14.42 8.79
N LEU A 340 0.65 -14.37 7.47
CA LEU A 340 -0.17 -15.33 6.76
C LEU A 340 0.50 -16.72 6.67
N LEU A 341 1.54 -16.99 7.46
CA LEU A 341 2.10 -18.33 7.68
C LEU A 341 1.05 -19.31 8.22
N ASP A 342 0.15 -18.85 9.08
CA ASP A 342 -0.94 -19.68 9.62
C ASP A 342 -1.87 -20.21 8.51
N ASN A 343 -2.01 -19.45 7.42
CA ASN A 343 -2.75 -19.89 6.25
C ASN A 343 -1.95 -20.91 5.42
N ALA A 344 -0.63 -20.74 5.32
CA ALA A 344 0.25 -21.72 4.70
C ALA A 344 0.26 -23.05 5.46
N ILE A 345 0.42 -23.02 6.79
CA ILE A 345 0.28 -24.19 7.67
C ILE A 345 -1.09 -24.84 7.46
N LYS A 346 -2.17 -24.04 7.44
CA LYS A 346 -3.50 -24.59 7.24
C LYS A 346 -3.65 -25.27 5.88
N LEU A 347 -3.10 -24.69 4.81
CA LEU A 347 -3.09 -25.29 3.49
C LEU A 347 -2.41 -26.66 3.50
N LEU A 348 -1.24 -26.78 4.14
CA LEU A 348 -0.52 -28.06 4.24
C LEU A 348 -1.31 -29.12 5.01
N GLU A 349 -1.96 -28.75 6.13
CA GLU A 349 -2.79 -29.65 6.92
C GLU A 349 -3.98 -30.25 6.14
N LEU A 350 -4.53 -29.48 5.21
CA LEU A 350 -5.67 -29.89 4.37
C LEU A 350 -5.27 -30.89 3.29
N LYS A 351 -3.98 -30.94 2.91
CA LYS A 351 -3.48 -31.91 1.93
C LYS A 351 -3.44 -33.30 2.57
N ASN A 352 -3.86 -34.31 1.83
CA ASN A 352 -3.78 -35.70 2.29
C ASN A 352 -2.38 -36.29 2.08
N ASP A 353 -1.37 -35.63 2.64
CA ASP A 353 0.04 -35.96 2.51
C ASP A 353 0.70 -35.93 3.90
N LYS A 354 1.40 -37.01 4.26
CA LYS A 354 2.02 -37.14 5.60
C LYS A 354 3.22 -36.21 5.76
N ASP A 355 3.99 -35.98 4.70
CA ASP A 355 5.20 -35.17 4.78
C ASP A 355 4.85 -33.68 4.78
N LEU A 356 3.83 -33.25 4.03
CA LEU A 356 3.31 -31.89 4.15
C LEU A 356 2.76 -31.59 5.56
N LYS A 357 2.12 -32.56 6.21
CA LYS A 357 1.68 -32.41 7.61
C LYS A 357 2.84 -32.32 8.60
N LYS A 358 3.94 -33.06 8.38
CA LYS A 358 5.17 -32.89 9.18
C LYS A 358 5.79 -31.51 8.95
N LEU A 359 5.82 -31.05 7.70
CA LEU A 359 6.30 -29.72 7.36
C LEU A 359 5.48 -28.61 8.04
N ALA A 360 4.16 -28.77 8.12
CA ALA A 360 3.30 -27.86 8.88
C ALA A 360 3.74 -27.74 10.36
N ILE A 361 4.03 -28.87 11.01
CA ILE A 361 4.54 -28.90 12.39
C ILE A 361 5.93 -28.25 12.49
N LYS A 362 6.81 -28.48 11.50
CA LYS A 362 8.15 -27.87 11.44
C LYS A 362 8.05 -26.34 11.34
N ILE A 363 7.20 -25.84 10.44
CA ILE A 363 6.97 -24.40 10.27
C ILE A 363 6.43 -23.79 11.57
N GLU A 364 5.45 -24.44 12.22
CA GLU A 364 4.87 -23.96 13.48
C GLU A 364 5.94 -23.73 14.55
N LYS A 365 6.87 -24.68 14.71
CA LYS A 365 8.00 -24.57 15.66
C LYS A 365 8.99 -23.48 15.28
N SER A 366 9.19 -23.24 13.99
CA SER A 366 10.18 -22.29 13.48
C SER A 366 9.76 -20.81 13.55
N LYS A 367 8.47 -20.49 13.79
CA LYS A 367 7.92 -19.12 13.69
C LYS A 367 8.72 -18.05 14.43
N ALA A 368 9.11 -18.33 15.67
CA ALA A 368 9.90 -17.39 16.49
C ALA A 368 11.28 -17.12 15.87
N ASN A 369 11.92 -18.17 15.33
CA ASN A 369 13.22 -18.07 14.68
C ASN A 369 13.13 -17.30 13.35
N LEU A 370 12.12 -17.60 12.51
CA LEU A 370 11.89 -16.90 11.24
C LEU A 370 11.80 -15.38 11.42
N HIS A 371 11.05 -14.92 12.43
CA HIS A 371 10.89 -13.51 12.71
C HIS A 371 12.22 -12.85 13.14
N LYS A 372 12.99 -13.53 14.01
CA LYS A 372 14.31 -13.07 14.42
C LYS A 372 15.26 -12.96 13.23
N ARG A 373 15.38 -14.02 12.42
CA ARG A 373 16.23 -14.05 11.21
C ARG A 373 15.93 -12.93 10.25
N LEU A 374 14.64 -12.66 10.00
CA LEU A 374 14.23 -11.54 9.16
C LEU A 374 14.70 -10.20 9.74
N THR A 375 14.52 -10.00 11.05
CA THR A 375 14.94 -8.76 11.73
C THR A 375 16.45 -8.56 11.61
N ASP A 376 17.23 -9.63 11.79
CA ASP A 376 18.68 -9.61 11.66
C ASP A 376 19.12 -9.23 10.23
N VAL A 377 18.46 -9.79 9.21
CA VAL A 377 18.79 -9.51 7.79
C VAL A 377 18.38 -8.10 7.35
N VAL A 378 17.19 -7.64 7.74
CA VAL A 378 16.66 -6.34 7.30
C VAL A 378 17.30 -5.20 8.10
N GLY A 379 17.46 -5.38 9.41
CA GLY A 379 17.93 -4.36 10.35
C GLY A 379 19.43 -4.06 10.28
N ASP A 380 20.25 -4.99 9.80
CA ASP A 380 21.70 -4.80 9.70
C ASP A 380 22.08 -4.09 8.38
N ILE A 381 21.78 -2.79 8.31
CA ILE A 381 22.15 -1.97 7.14
C ILE A 381 23.66 -1.82 6.97
N ASN A 382 24.42 -1.89 8.07
CA ASN A 382 25.86 -1.72 8.09
C ASN A 382 26.62 -2.94 7.55
N SER A 383 26.00 -4.13 7.56
CA SER A 383 26.56 -5.32 6.89
C SER A 383 26.37 -5.35 5.38
N LYS A 384 25.60 -4.42 4.80
CA LYS A 384 25.28 -4.43 3.37
C LYS A 384 26.40 -3.75 2.59
N LYS A 385 26.98 -4.48 1.63
CA LYS A 385 28.07 -3.98 0.77
C LYS A 385 27.55 -3.01 -0.30
N VAL A 386 26.32 -3.23 -0.75
CA VAL A 386 25.66 -2.45 -1.80
C VAL A 386 24.33 -1.93 -1.25
N LEU A 387 24.18 -0.60 -1.32
CA LEU A 387 22.92 0.09 -1.09
C LEU A 387 22.60 0.94 -2.32
N CYS A 388 21.33 0.94 -2.70
CA CYS A 388 20.86 1.59 -3.91
C CYS A 388 19.39 2.00 -3.74
N LEU A 389 18.86 2.71 -4.74
CA LEU A 389 17.44 3.01 -4.82
C LEU A 389 16.69 1.73 -5.23
N THR A 390 15.80 1.26 -4.37
CA THR A 390 15.01 0.04 -4.57
C THR A 390 13.54 0.39 -4.74
N HIS A 391 12.84 -0.32 -5.61
CA HIS A 391 11.42 -0.15 -5.88
C HIS A 391 10.54 -0.67 -4.71
N ASN A 392 10.91 -1.82 -4.12
CA ASN A 392 10.22 -2.54 -3.03
C ASN A 392 8.77 -2.96 -3.31
N ASP A 393 8.31 -2.85 -4.55
CA ASP A 393 6.95 -3.26 -4.97
C ASP A 393 6.89 -3.70 -6.44
N CYS A 394 7.96 -4.30 -6.94
CA CYS A 394 8.16 -4.66 -8.36
C CYS A 394 7.46 -5.98 -8.77
N HIS A 395 6.22 -6.18 -8.32
CA HIS A 395 5.42 -7.35 -8.72
C HIS A 395 4.80 -7.18 -10.11
N SER A 396 4.41 -8.29 -10.75
CA SER A 396 3.99 -8.32 -12.17
C SER A 396 2.98 -7.26 -12.61
N SER A 397 2.00 -6.88 -11.80
CA SER A 397 1.02 -5.84 -12.19
C SER A 397 1.56 -4.41 -12.15
N ASN A 398 2.72 -4.19 -11.51
CA ASN A 398 3.43 -2.91 -11.50
C ASN A 398 4.49 -2.84 -12.62
N LEU A 399 4.48 -3.81 -13.54
CA LEU A 399 5.38 -3.89 -14.68
C LEU A 399 4.55 -3.69 -15.96
N LEU A 400 4.84 -2.60 -16.68
CA LEU A 400 4.20 -2.29 -17.95
C LEU A 400 5.12 -2.67 -19.11
N PHE A 401 4.67 -3.57 -19.98
CA PHE A 401 5.43 -4.05 -21.13
C PHE A 401 4.88 -3.49 -22.43
N LYS A 402 5.78 -3.14 -23.35
CA LYS A 402 5.46 -2.83 -24.74
C LYS A 402 5.96 -3.96 -25.62
N TYR A 403 5.10 -4.42 -26.53
CA TYR A 403 5.37 -5.57 -27.37
C TYR A 403 5.53 -5.15 -28.83
N GLY A 404 6.46 -5.82 -29.50
CA GLY A 404 6.67 -5.76 -30.93
C GLY A 404 6.67 -7.14 -31.55
N GLU A 405 7.21 -7.23 -32.76
CA GLU A 405 7.37 -8.48 -33.51
C GLU A 405 8.78 -8.53 -34.12
N ASP A 406 9.44 -9.69 -34.04
CA ASP A 406 10.69 -9.93 -34.77
C ASP A 406 10.44 -10.15 -36.28
N ASN A 407 11.52 -10.23 -37.06
CA ASN A 407 11.44 -10.48 -38.51
C ASN A 407 10.78 -11.84 -38.88
N LYS A 408 10.51 -12.71 -37.90
CA LYS A 408 9.85 -14.01 -38.08
C LYS A 408 8.40 -14.02 -37.56
N GLY A 409 7.89 -12.88 -37.10
CA GLY A 409 6.54 -12.74 -36.54
C GLY A 409 6.39 -13.26 -35.12
N ASN A 410 7.49 -13.52 -34.39
CA ASN A 410 7.41 -13.86 -32.97
C ASN A 410 7.30 -12.58 -32.15
N GLN A 411 6.46 -12.61 -31.12
CA GLN A 411 6.31 -11.49 -30.19
C GLN A 411 7.64 -11.18 -29.48
N THR A 412 8.04 -9.91 -29.52
CA THR A 412 9.19 -9.38 -28.77
C THR A 412 8.72 -8.44 -27.66
N ILE A 413 9.60 -8.23 -26.68
CA ILE A 413 9.44 -7.19 -25.68
C ILE A 413 10.30 -6.01 -26.13
N ASP A 414 9.67 -4.97 -26.64
CA ASP A 414 10.36 -3.78 -27.14
C ASP A 414 10.76 -2.85 -26.01
N ASP A 415 9.96 -2.81 -24.94
CA ASP A 415 10.24 -1.97 -23.79
C ASP A 415 9.51 -2.42 -22.51
N MET A 416 10.01 -1.92 -21.38
CA MET A 416 9.39 -2.13 -20.06
C MET A 416 9.54 -0.88 -19.19
N GLN A 417 8.52 -0.58 -18.40
CA GLN A 417 8.55 0.49 -17.40
C GLN A 417 7.94 0.03 -16.08
N PHE A 418 8.59 0.42 -14.98
CA PHE A 418 8.04 0.27 -13.62
C PHE A 418 7.03 1.38 -13.32
N VAL A 419 5.98 1.02 -12.59
CA VAL A 419 4.99 1.96 -12.05
C VAL A 419 4.74 1.69 -10.56
N ASP A 420 4.07 2.64 -9.89
CA ASP A 420 3.75 2.58 -8.46
C ASP A 420 4.99 2.54 -7.55
N TRP A 421 5.69 3.69 -7.47
CA TRP A 421 6.94 3.83 -6.73
C TRP A 421 6.75 4.20 -5.24
N GLN A 422 5.56 3.94 -4.69
CA GLN A 422 5.16 4.35 -3.34
C GLN A 422 5.99 3.73 -2.21
N MET A 423 6.55 2.53 -2.44
CA MET A 423 7.36 1.79 -1.45
C MET A 423 8.87 2.04 -1.60
N THR A 424 9.26 2.92 -2.54
CA THR A 424 10.66 3.16 -2.86
C THR A 424 11.47 3.57 -1.64
N ASN A 425 12.67 3.01 -1.51
CA ASN A 425 13.55 3.29 -0.39
C ASN A 425 15.03 3.09 -0.75
N TRP A 426 15.93 3.64 0.06
CA TRP A 426 17.35 3.36 -0.04
C TRP A 426 17.70 2.09 0.75
N ASP A 427 17.97 0.99 0.04
CA ASP A 427 18.08 -0.35 0.64
C ASP A 427 18.99 -1.28 -0.18
N SER A 428 19.10 -2.55 0.25
CA SER A 428 19.83 -3.59 -0.48
C SER A 428 19.05 -4.00 -1.74
N PRO A 429 19.72 -4.16 -2.89
CA PRO A 429 19.08 -4.66 -4.13
C PRO A 429 18.47 -6.06 -3.98
N MET A 430 18.87 -6.82 -2.95
CA MET A 430 18.28 -8.12 -2.66
C MET A 430 16.79 -8.04 -2.35
N MET A 431 16.30 -6.93 -1.80
CA MET A 431 14.88 -6.78 -1.47
C MET A 431 14.02 -6.86 -2.74
N ASP A 432 14.39 -6.15 -3.80
CA ASP A 432 13.66 -6.18 -5.07
C ASP A 432 13.76 -7.55 -5.76
N LEU A 433 14.95 -8.14 -5.81
CA LEU A 433 15.13 -9.46 -6.44
C LEU A 433 14.29 -10.53 -5.72
N GLN A 434 14.39 -10.59 -4.39
CA GLN A 434 13.63 -11.55 -3.58
C GLN A 434 12.12 -11.31 -3.67
N TYR A 435 11.69 -10.05 -3.68
CA TYR A 435 10.29 -9.68 -3.83
C TYR A 435 9.74 -10.08 -5.20
N PHE A 436 10.45 -9.76 -6.28
CA PHE A 436 10.06 -10.09 -7.64
C PHE A 436 9.95 -11.60 -7.84
N PHE A 437 11.00 -12.36 -7.51
CA PHE A 437 11.01 -13.81 -7.71
C PHE A 437 9.94 -14.48 -6.86
N SER A 438 9.82 -14.15 -5.58
CA SER A 438 8.84 -14.80 -4.70
C SER A 438 7.40 -14.41 -5.07
N GLY A 439 7.17 -13.14 -5.43
CA GLY A 439 5.87 -12.57 -5.73
C GLY A 439 5.35 -12.84 -7.15
N SER A 440 6.23 -13.02 -8.14
CA SER A 440 5.82 -13.07 -9.56
C SER A 440 6.16 -14.37 -10.29
N THR A 441 6.89 -15.31 -9.68
CA THR A 441 7.29 -16.58 -10.32
C THR A 441 6.78 -17.81 -9.59
N THR A 442 6.67 -18.93 -10.31
CA THR A 442 6.44 -20.25 -9.74
C THR A 442 7.72 -20.90 -9.24
N ARG A 443 7.57 -21.96 -8.45
CA ARG A 443 8.70 -22.76 -7.99
C ARG A 443 9.44 -23.43 -9.14
N GLU A 444 8.69 -23.96 -10.11
CA GLU A 444 9.20 -24.61 -11.30
C GLU A 444 10.04 -23.64 -12.13
N PHE A 445 9.55 -22.41 -12.30
CA PHE A 445 10.30 -21.33 -12.93
C PHE A 445 11.62 -21.04 -12.21
N ARG A 446 11.60 -20.86 -10.88
CA ARG A 446 12.81 -20.57 -10.10
C ARG A 446 13.84 -21.70 -10.22
N LYS A 447 13.40 -22.95 -10.14
CA LYS A 447 14.29 -24.11 -10.34
C LYS A 447 14.96 -24.12 -11.70
N ALA A 448 14.24 -23.73 -12.74
CA ALA A 448 14.74 -23.76 -14.11
C ALA A 448 15.62 -22.55 -14.47
N HIS A 449 15.37 -21.38 -13.87
CA HIS A 449 15.87 -20.11 -14.42
C HIS A 449 16.47 -19.13 -13.41
N LEU A 450 16.34 -19.35 -12.10
CA LEU A 450 16.78 -18.38 -11.09
C LEU A 450 18.27 -18.06 -11.22
N GLU A 451 19.12 -19.09 -11.30
CA GLU A 451 20.58 -18.93 -11.43
C GLU A 451 20.95 -18.04 -12.62
N THR A 452 20.44 -18.38 -13.81
CA THR A 452 20.71 -17.62 -15.04
C THR A 452 20.23 -16.17 -14.95
N LEU A 453 19.12 -15.91 -14.27
CA LEU A 453 18.61 -14.55 -14.09
C LEU A 453 19.44 -13.75 -13.06
N LEU A 454 19.96 -14.41 -12.03
CA LEU A 454 20.87 -13.83 -11.06
C LEU A 454 22.23 -13.49 -11.69
N GLU A 455 22.79 -14.39 -12.51
CA GLU A 455 24.00 -14.11 -13.32
C GLU A 455 23.77 -12.94 -14.27
N HIS A 456 22.62 -12.91 -14.94
CA HIS A 456 22.27 -11.83 -15.87
C HIS A 456 22.16 -10.48 -15.14
N TYR A 457 21.47 -10.43 -14.01
CA TYR A 457 21.39 -9.24 -13.17
C TYR A 457 22.78 -8.75 -12.75
N HIS A 458 23.61 -9.65 -12.21
CA HIS A 458 24.94 -9.30 -11.70
C HIS A 458 25.87 -8.80 -12.81
N SER A 459 25.81 -9.43 -13.99
CA SER A 459 26.56 -9.00 -15.17
C SER A 459 26.20 -7.58 -15.60
N ILE A 460 24.90 -7.25 -15.71
CA ILE A 460 24.46 -5.90 -16.09
C ILE A 460 24.85 -4.87 -15.03
N PHE A 461 24.67 -5.20 -13.75
CA PHE A 461 25.03 -4.29 -12.66
C PHE A 461 26.53 -3.97 -12.66
N THR A 462 27.38 -5.00 -12.76
CA THR A 462 28.84 -4.84 -12.72
C THR A 462 29.37 -4.14 -13.97
N GLN A 463 28.79 -4.41 -15.15
CA GLN A 463 29.08 -3.67 -16.37
C GLN A 463 28.75 -2.18 -16.21
N ALA A 464 27.55 -1.87 -15.70
CA ALA A 464 27.09 -0.50 -15.53
C ALA A 464 27.94 0.29 -14.55
N THR A 465 28.18 -0.26 -13.35
CA THR A 465 29.01 0.38 -12.32
C THR A 465 30.46 0.57 -12.76
N THR A 466 31.04 -0.41 -13.48
CA THR A 466 32.38 -0.28 -14.09
C THR A 466 32.44 0.86 -15.09
N LYS A 467 31.47 0.94 -16.00
CA LYS A 467 31.41 1.99 -17.02
C LYS A 467 31.23 3.39 -16.42
N MET A 468 30.52 3.49 -15.29
CA MET A 468 30.37 4.73 -14.53
C MET A 468 31.55 5.03 -13.58
N GLY A 469 32.65 4.25 -13.66
CA GLY A 469 33.86 4.48 -12.87
C GLY A 469 33.74 4.16 -11.38
N THR A 470 32.78 3.31 -11.01
CA THR A 470 32.49 2.92 -9.62
C THR A 470 32.38 1.39 -9.45
N PRO A 471 33.36 0.61 -9.95
CA PRO A 471 33.30 -0.86 -9.86
C PRO A 471 33.20 -1.32 -8.40
N VAL A 472 32.45 -2.40 -8.17
CA VAL A 472 32.27 -2.98 -6.84
C VAL A 472 33.24 -4.14 -6.66
N SER A 473 34.49 -3.83 -6.33
CA SER A 473 35.63 -4.79 -6.33
C SER A 473 35.47 -5.99 -5.39
N HIS A 474 34.56 -5.94 -4.42
CA HIS A 474 34.29 -7.00 -3.43
C HIS A 474 32.84 -7.49 -3.50
N TRP A 475 32.33 -7.59 -4.73
CA TRP A 475 31.02 -8.16 -5.04
C TRP A 475 31.12 -9.08 -6.26
N THR A 476 31.91 -10.15 -6.13
CA THR A 476 31.93 -11.24 -7.13
C THR A 476 30.55 -11.88 -7.22
N TYR A 477 30.33 -12.72 -8.24
CA TYR A 477 29.05 -13.41 -8.37
C TYR A 477 28.76 -14.31 -7.16
N GLU A 478 29.78 -14.95 -6.59
CA GLU A 478 29.68 -15.74 -5.37
C GLU A 478 29.25 -14.89 -4.17
N GLU A 479 29.88 -13.73 -3.95
CA GLU A 479 29.52 -12.84 -2.84
C GLU A 479 28.11 -12.26 -3.00
N PHE A 480 27.73 -11.92 -4.23
CA PHE A 480 26.37 -11.51 -4.57
C PHE A 480 25.36 -12.62 -4.28
N LYS A 481 25.67 -13.87 -4.65
CA LYS A 481 24.81 -15.02 -4.43
C LYS A 481 24.68 -15.36 -2.94
N GLU A 482 25.77 -15.25 -2.17
CA GLU A 482 25.72 -15.38 -0.71
C GLU A 482 24.81 -14.30 -0.08
N GLU A 483 24.91 -13.06 -0.55
CA GLU A 483 24.02 -11.98 -0.10
C GLU A 483 22.55 -12.26 -0.49
N TYR A 484 22.30 -12.73 -1.71
CA TYR A 484 20.97 -13.15 -2.14
C TYR A 484 20.40 -14.24 -1.24
N SER A 485 21.18 -15.28 -0.93
CA SER A 485 20.77 -16.37 -0.04
C SER A 485 20.49 -15.88 1.39
N ARG A 486 21.26 -14.91 1.92
CA ARG A 486 20.95 -14.28 3.22
C ARG A 486 19.56 -13.65 3.25
N PHE A 487 19.06 -13.15 2.13
CA PHE A 487 17.74 -12.53 2.01
C PHE A 487 16.60 -13.50 1.64
N GLU A 488 16.83 -14.82 1.56
CA GLU A 488 15.77 -15.79 1.27
C GLU A 488 14.63 -15.76 2.28
N ILE A 489 14.94 -15.49 3.56
CA ILE A 489 13.92 -15.30 4.60
C ILE A 489 13.02 -14.10 4.31
N TYR A 490 13.58 -13.02 3.77
CA TYR A 490 12.82 -11.85 3.34
C TYR A 490 11.93 -12.21 2.16
N GLY A 491 12.49 -12.88 1.13
CA GLY A 491 11.75 -13.35 -0.04
C GLY A 491 10.58 -14.25 0.32
N PHE A 492 10.80 -15.25 1.17
CA PHE A 492 9.77 -16.17 1.64
C PHE A 492 8.63 -15.45 2.38
N LEU A 493 8.95 -14.65 3.41
CA LEU A 493 7.92 -14.01 4.23
C LEU A 493 7.15 -12.93 3.44
N ARG A 494 7.87 -12.10 2.66
CA ARG A 494 7.23 -11.06 1.83
C ARG A 494 6.47 -11.67 0.66
N GLY A 495 7.00 -12.72 0.05
CA GLY A 495 6.32 -13.49 -0.98
C GLY A 495 5.01 -14.09 -0.48
N LEU A 496 5.00 -14.67 0.74
CA LEU A 496 3.77 -15.21 1.35
C LEU A 496 2.72 -14.14 1.62
N VAL A 497 3.14 -12.98 2.14
CA VAL A 497 2.27 -11.82 2.31
C VAL A 497 1.71 -11.43 0.95
N MET A 498 2.58 -11.17 -0.01
CA MET A 498 2.22 -10.64 -1.32
C MET A 498 1.27 -11.56 -2.09
N VAL A 499 1.63 -12.83 -2.28
CA VAL A 499 0.81 -13.84 -2.97
C VAL A 499 -0.58 -13.92 -2.37
N GLN A 500 -0.69 -13.90 -1.04
CA GLN A 500 -1.97 -14.03 -0.37
C GLN A 500 -2.82 -12.78 -0.43
N PHE A 501 -2.23 -11.59 -0.34
CA PHE A 501 -2.99 -10.35 -0.50
C PHE A 501 -3.52 -10.21 -1.92
N VAL A 502 -2.64 -10.40 -2.89
CA VAL A 502 -2.91 -10.05 -4.28
C VAL A 502 -3.78 -11.06 -4.99
N LEU A 503 -3.53 -12.36 -4.77
CA LEU A 503 -4.29 -13.42 -5.46
C LEU A 503 -5.62 -13.71 -4.76
N SER A 504 -5.81 -13.30 -3.50
CA SER A 504 -7.09 -13.43 -2.79
C SER A 504 -8.13 -12.43 -3.29
N LYS A 505 -9.40 -12.83 -3.18
CA LYS A 505 -10.54 -11.93 -3.35
C LYS A 505 -10.61 -10.83 -2.30
N LEU A 506 -9.84 -10.93 -1.20
CA LEU A 506 -9.69 -9.86 -0.22
C LEU A 506 -9.23 -8.55 -0.87
N ASN A 507 -8.35 -8.62 -1.87
CA ASN A 507 -7.90 -7.44 -2.62
C ASN A 507 -9.07 -6.65 -3.22
N GLU A 508 -9.99 -7.35 -3.91
CA GLU A 508 -11.19 -6.73 -4.49
C GLU A 508 -12.09 -6.11 -3.43
N LEU A 509 -12.19 -6.72 -2.24
CA LEU A 509 -12.99 -6.20 -1.13
C LEU A 509 -12.37 -4.94 -0.52
N LEU A 510 -11.07 -4.95 -0.25
CA LEU A 510 -10.36 -3.80 0.32
C LEU A 510 -10.45 -2.56 -0.59
N GLN A 511 -10.33 -2.76 -1.90
CA GLN A 511 -10.47 -1.68 -2.87
C GLN A 511 -11.91 -1.14 -2.92
N ARG A 512 -12.93 -2.02 -2.92
CA ARG A 512 -14.34 -1.60 -2.87
C ARG A 512 -14.62 -0.79 -1.62
N ASP A 513 -14.13 -1.24 -0.46
CA ASP A 513 -14.34 -0.52 0.79
C ASP A 513 -13.68 0.86 0.76
N ALA A 514 -12.46 0.98 0.25
CA ALA A 514 -11.77 2.27 0.08
C ALA A 514 -12.55 3.25 -0.83
N LEU A 515 -13.20 2.74 -1.88
CA LEU A 515 -14.09 3.54 -2.72
C LEU A 515 -15.34 3.98 -1.94
N THR A 516 -15.94 3.11 -1.13
CA THR A 516 -17.12 3.49 -0.33
C THR A 516 -16.79 4.45 0.83
N GLU A 517 -15.60 4.35 1.43
CA GLU A 517 -15.15 5.32 2.46
C GLU A 517 -15.04 6.74 1.90
N SER A 518 -14.83 6.87 0.58
CA SER A 518 -14.81 8.17 -0.08
C SER A 518 -16.16 8.91 -0.09
N GLU A 519 -17.25 8.18 0.13
CA GLU A 519 -18.63 8.66 0.19
C GLU A 519 -19.12 8.90 1.64
N VAL A 520 -18.31 8.56 2.64
CA VAL A 520 -18.65 8.71 4.06
C VAL A 520 -18.69 10.19 4.45
N ASN A 521 -19.62 10.53 5.35
CA ASN A 521 -19.78 11.88 5.88
C ASN A 521 -18.43 12.46 6.38
N PRO A 522 -18.05 13.69 5.99
CA PRO A 522 -16.78 14.31 6.38
C PRO A 522 -16.47 14.29 7.87
N ARG A 523 -17.49 14.44 8.74
CA ARG A 523 -17.32 14.41 10.21
C ARG A 523 -16.90 13.03 10.71
N ILE A 524 -17.55 11.97 10.19
CA ILE A 524 -17.20 10.58 10.53
C ILE A 524 -15.79 10.27 10.07
N ARG A 525 -15.43 10.70 8.85
CA ARG A 525 -14.08 10.54 8.32
C ARG A 525 -13.04 11.24 9.19
N ARG A 526 -13.30 12.47 9.65
CA ARG A 526 -12.41 13.20 10.57
C ARG A 526 -12.21 12.44 11.88
N MET A 527 -13.27 11.91 12.46
CA MET A 527 -13.20 11.11 13.68
C MET A 527 -12.39 9.82 13.46
N ASN A 528 -12.62 9.11 12.35
CA ASN A 528 -11.86 7.92 11.98
C ASN A 528 -10.37 8.24 11.78
N SER A 529 -10.05 9.35 11.13
CA SER A 529 -8.67 9.81 10.94
C SER A 529 -7.97 10.09 12.28
N ILE A 530 -8.63 10.80 13.21
CA ILE A 530 -8.08 11.07 14.56
C ILE A 530 -7.81 9.75 15.31
N LEU A 531 -8.76 8.82 15.26
CA LEU A 531 -8.62 7.52 15.90
C LEU A 531 -7.49 6.70 15.26
N CYS A 532 -7.43 6.62 13.93
CA CYS A 532 -6.37 5.92 13.21
C CYS A 532 -5.00 6.50 13.53
N LYS A 533 -4.88 7.83 13.58
CA LYS A 533 -3.64 8.53 13.96
C LYS A 533 -3.19 8.14 15.37
N TYR A 534 -4.12 8.15 16.33
CA TYR A 534 -3.83 7.74 17.71
C TYR A 534 -3.38 6.27 17.77
N LEU A 535 -4.12 5.37 17.11
CA LEU A 535 -3.87 3.94 17.13
C LEU A 535 -2.55 3.58 16.42
N TRP A 536 -2.26 4.23 15.30
CA TRP A 536 -1.00 4.05 14.57
C TRP A 536 0.20 4.52 15.42
N HIS A 537 0.07 5.69 16.05
CA HIS A 537 1.09 6.18 16.97
C HIS A 537 1.30 5.22 18.15
N LYS A 538 0.24 4.69 18.74
CA LYS A 538 0.33 3.69 19.82
C LYS A 538 0.90 2.35 19.34
N CYS A 539 0.55 1.90 18.14
CA CYS A 539 1.10 0.70 17.50
C CYS A 539 2.62 0.79 17.41
N TYR A 540 3.13 1.92 16.93
CA TYR A 540 4.54 2.14 16.73
C TYR A 540 5.31 2.35 18.05
N THR A 541 4.70 2.99 19.04
CA THR A 541 5.38 3.37 20.30
C THR A 541 5.20 2.39 21.45
N SER A 542 4.29 1.41 21.33
CA SER A 542 3.96 0.49 22.42
C SER A 542 3.84 -0.96 21.94
N PRO A 543 4.71 -1.87 22.40
CA PRO A 543 4.67 -3.28 22.01
C PRO A 543 3.34 -4.00 22.34
N ASN A 544 2.61 -3.53 23.37
CA ASN A 544 1.30 -4.11 23.71
C ASN A 544 0.23 -3.73 22.69
N TRP A 545 0.25 -2.48 22.22
CA TRP A 545 -0.66 -2.01 21.18
C TRP A 545 -0.31 -2.60 19.83
N GLU A 546 0.98 -2.74 19.52
CA GLU A 546 1.49 -3.47 18.36
C GLU A 546 0.88 -4.89 18.30
N LYS A 547 1.06 -5.68 19.37
CA LYS A 547 0.47 -7.03 19.47
C LYS A 547 -1.05 -7.04 19.30
N MET A 548 -1.75 -6.09 19.90
CA MET A 548 -3.20 -6.01 19.81
C MET A 548 -3.67 -5.70 18.39
N ILE A 549 -3.00 -4.75 17.71
CA ILE A 549 -3.32 -4.38 16.34
C ILE A 549 -2.99 -5.53 15.38
N ILE A 550 -1.83 -6.18 15.56
CA ILE A 550 -1.45 -7.38 14.82
C ILE A 550 -2.52 -8.46 14.96
N MET A 551 -3.01 -8.73 16.18
CA MET A 551 -4.04 -9.75 16.41
C MET A 551 -5.36 -9.44 15.69
N ASN A 552 -5.77 -8.18 15.65
CA ASN A 552 -6.98 -7.75 14.94
C ASN A 552 -6.80 -7.81 13.41
N LEU A 553 -5.66 -7.35 12.88
CA LEU A 553 -5.31 -7.45 11.47
C LEU A 553 -5.26 -8.91 11.02
N ASN A 554 -4.63 -9.78 11.82
CA ASN A 554 -4.59 -11.22 11.62
C ASN A 554 -6.00 -11.79 11.51
N THR A 555 -6.88 -11.51 12.48
CA THR A 555 -8.24 -12.08 12.50
C THR A 555 -9.02 -11.76 11.22
N LEU A 556 -8.93 -10.53 10.71
CA LEU A 556 -9.60 -10.12 9.49
C LEU A 556 -9.02 -10.76 8.24
N MET A 557 -7.71 -10.59 8.06
CA MET A 557 -7.04 -10.90 6.80
C MET A 557 -6.86 -12.40 6.68
N LEU A 558 -6.47 -13.08 7.77
CA LEU A 558 -6.43 -14.54 7.81
C LEU A 558 -7.81 -15.12 7.52
N TYR A 559 -8.90 -14.60 8.09
CA TYR A 559 -10.21 -15.25 7.94
C TYR A 559 -10.70 -15.31 6.49
N SER A 560 -10.61 -14.20 5.74
CA SER A 560 -11.08 -14.16 4.35
C SER A 560 -10.22 -15.02 3.44
N ILE A 561 -8.89 -14.91 3.55
CA ILE A 561 -7.95 -15.71 2.77
C ILE A 561 -8.06 -17.20 3.14
N ARG A 562 -8.17 -17.52 4.44
CA ARG A 562 -8.34 -18.89 4.95
C ARG A 562 -9.59 -19.55 4.42
N LYS A 563 -10.68 -18.82 4.23
CA LYS A 563 -11.89 -19.38 3.60
C LYS A 563 -11.62 -19.82 2.16
N GLU A 564 -10.90 -19.02 1.38
CA GLU A 564 -10.52 -19.39 0.01
C GLU A 564 -9.63 -20.64 0.00
N ILE A 565 -8.64 -20.68 0.89
CA ILE A 565 -7.73 -21.82 1.05
C ILE A 565 -8.50 -23.10 1.43
N VAL A 566 -9.33 -23.04 2.48
CA VAL A 566 -10.11 -24.19 2.97
C VAL A 566 -11.12 -24.67 1.92
N SER A 567 -11.75 -23.74 1.20
CA SER A 567 -12.70 -24.08 0.14
C SER A 567 -12.04 -24.61 -1.13
N GLY A 568 -10.73 -24.37 -1.32
CA GLY A 568 -10.01 -24.71 -2.55
C GLY A 568 -10.45 -23.91 -3.78
N THR A 569 -11.16 -22.79 -3.60
CA THR A 569 -11.75 -22.01 -4.71
C THR A 569 -10.74 -21.21 -5.52
N ASN A 570 -9.49 -21.14 -5.05
CA ASN A 570 -8.41 -20.38 -5.69
C ASN A 570 -7.14 -21.27 -5.79
N PRO A 571 -7.04 -22.12 -6.83
CA PRO A 571 -5.92 -23.06 -6.97
C PRO A 571 -4.59 -22.34 -7.18
N ILE A 572 -4.57 -21.24 -7.95
CA ILE A 572 -3.35 -20.45 -8.20
C ILE A 572 -2.77 -19.93 -6.87
N LEU A 573 -3.62 -19.40 -5.99
CA LEU A 573 -3.20 -18.96 -4.66
C LEU A 573 -2.58 -20.11 -3.86
N ASN A 574 -3.25 -21.26 -3.81
CA ASN A 574 -2.78 -22.43 -3.06
C ASN A 574 -1.45 -22.96 -3.60
N ASP A 575 -1.30 -23.06 -4.92
CA ASP A 575 -0.10 -23.60 -5.56
C ASP A 575 1.09 -22.65 -5.36
N ARG A 576 0.87 -21.33 -5.41
CA ARG A 576 1.91 -20.33 -5.13
C ARG A 576 2.35 -20.34 -3.67
N ILE A 577 1.43 -20.46 -2.72
CA ILE A 577 1.77 -20.63 -1.29
C ILE A 577 2.60 -21.91 -1.10
N LEU A 578 2.14 -23.03 -1.66
CA LEU A 578 2.83 -24.31 -1.53
C LEU A 578 4.25 -24.24 -2.12
N GLY A 579 4.40 -23.65 -3.31
CA GLY A 579 5.71 -23.47 -3.94
C GLY A 579 6.70 -22.68 -3.08
N LEU A 580 6.25 -21.57 -2.46
CA LEU A 580 7.08 -20.77 -1.55
C LEU A 580 7.50 -21.56 -0.30
N VAL A 581 6.57 -22.32 0.29
CA VAL A 581 6.87 -23.16 1.45
C VAL A 581 7.88 -24.24 1.12
N LEU A 582 7.74 -24.92 -0.02
CA LEU A 582 8.65 -25.98 -0.43
C LEU A 582 10.05 -25.46 -0.78
N ASP A 583 10.16 -24.25 -1.31
CA ASP A 583 11.47 -23.62 -1.54
C ASP A 583 12.13 -23.23 -0.21
N ALA A 584 11.37 -22.62 0.70
CA ALA A 584 11.86 -22.28 2.04
C ALA A 584 12.34 -23.50 2.83
N ASP A 585 11.65 -24.64 2.71
CA ASP A 585 12.09 -25.89 3.33
C ASP A 585 13.40 -26.41 2.71
N GLY A 586 13.49 -26.41 1.37
CA GLY A 586 14.69 -26.80 0.64
C GLY A 586 15.91 -25.91 0.92
N GLN A 587 15.68 -24.65 1.29
CA GLN A 587 16.70 -23.68 1.72
C GLN A 587 17.06 -23.81 3.22
N GLY A 588 16.45 -24.74 3.96
CA GLY A 588 16.70 -24.91 5.39
C GLY A 588 16.16 -23.74 6.24
N LEU A 589 15.17 -22.98 5.75
CA LEU A 589 14.63 -21.84 6.50
C LEU A 589 13.92 -22.27 7.80
N PHE A 590 13.45 -23.51 7.87
CA PHE A 590 12.72 -24.04 9.03
C PHE A 590 13.57 -24.87 9.99
N GLU A 591 14.89 -24.95 9.80
CA GLU A 591 15.79 -25.66 10.72
C GLU A 591 16.05 -24.86 12.01
N GLU A 592 16.17 -25.57 13.14
CA GLU A 592 16.41 -24.96 14.46
C GLU A 592 17.89 -24.55 14.66
N ASP A 593 18.84 -25.19 13.96
CA ASP A 593 20.28 -24.95 14.07
C ASP A 593 20.99 -24.96 12.70
N LEU A 594 21.48 -23.80 12.27
CA LEU A 594 22.16 -23.60 10.99
C LEU A 594 23.61 -24.15 10.97
N SER A 595 24.14 -24.63 12.10
CA SER A 595 25.46 -25.30 12.10
C SER A 595 25.46 -26.61 11.31
N SER A 596 24.28 -27.16 11.01
CA SER A 596 24.08 -28.40 10.25
C SER A 596 23.85 -28.19 8.74
N VAL A 597 23.73 -26.94 8.28
CA VAL A 597 23.48 -26.59 6.87
C VAL A 597 24.54 -25.60 6.40
N ARG A 598 25.74 -26.12 6.12
CA ARG A 598 26.80 -25.47 5.34
C ARG A 598 27.49 -26.49 4.46
#